data_AF-A0A2E0ZJJ8-F1
#
_entry.id   AF-A0A2E0ZJJ8-F1
#
_cell.length_a   1.000
_cell.length_b   1.000
_cell.length_c   1.000
_cell.angle_alpha   90.00
_cell.angle_beta   90.00
_cell.angle_gamma   90.00
#
_symmetry.space_group_name_H-M   'P 1'
#
loop_
_entity.id
_entity.type
_entity.pdbx_description
1 polymer ?
#
loop_
_entity_poly.entity_id
_entity_poly.type
_entity_poly.pdbx_seq_one_letter_code
_entity_poly.pdbx_strand_id
1 'polypeptide(L)'
;MFKKLFGKRVAREKWDAGLVWFRLRYLELEGPTRCINLLSRSQACGRVALYYRPGEAVSQLYMGIPETHVRLLQRMVADFGFSLKPKPPEVAIPVAGRMTAVTDLPWDSAFMAHIADEFAYVSLVEGENKGGFYLPEPVSGKPGRDPATWRLPDDLLPGLTLRPSWNGQQPPAHLVATEPDPGRWLLGRSQSGTPLHVSGRVNIYGRQEAVADWLVHQITQMVTLDHTNLVVIDGAGDLVPRLKRKAAVTRLLGEQLAYVDIDGASLANGFNPLAAAPGEPEAAMVQRWQRWFQGMNVHPQGIQLLARAQQEGVGDIPSLRKWLKQIERQGHYTAVSSLGMALNRLTASRVLREWLEWPANRFDILPEGALFFACKGSGWDREQLLQAVLLGAMQVADVRLVVHGLRGKAVPMAHVGSQERIVVSNGPRLPGSAIILTECHAHGIAALTSRFLANDARLGENLELLSRGEGIVIVDDGAFFTTWNGRVESEKMTSFGAPSNGH
;
A
#
# COMPACT_ATOMS: atom_id res chain seq x y z
N MET A 1 -46.77 18.40 -30.35
CA MET A 1 -45.30 18.51 -30.19
C MET A 1 -44.85 18.31 -28.72
N PHE A 2 -45.53 18.88 -27.72
CA PHE A 2 -45.21 18.74 -26.28
C PHE A 2 -45.15 17.29 -25.74
N LYS A 3 -46.10 16.41 -26.08
CA LYS A 3 -46.09 14.99 -25.60
C LYS A 3 -44.83 14.20 -26.01
N LYS A 4 -44.26 14.43 -27.21
CA LYS A 4 -43.02 13.76 -27.66
C LYS A 4 -41.78 14.27 -26.91
N LEU A 5 -41.74 15.55 -26.55
CA LEU A 5 -40.62 16.16 -25.82
C LEU A 5 -40.57 15.68 -24.36
N PHE A 6 -41.72 15.61 -23.68
CA PHE A 6 -41.79 15.06 -22.31
C PHE A 6 -41.50 13.56 -22.27
N GLY A 7 -41.97 12.79 -23.27
CA GLY A 7 -41.65 11.36 -23.36
C GLY A 7 -40.16 11.06 -23.53
N LYS A 8 -39.44 11.88 -24.31
CA LYS A 8 -37.98 11.75 -24.48
C LYS A 8 -37.18 12.14 -23.24
N ARG A 9 -37.71 13.02 -22.38
CA ARG A 9 -37.10 13.34 -21.08
C ARG A 9 -37.23 12.19 -20.08
N VAL A 10 -38.41 11.60 -19.93
CA VAL A 10 -38.60 10.44 -19.05
C VAL A 10 -37.80 9.23 -19.53
N ALA A 11 -37.77 8.98 -20.84
CA ALA A 11 -36.93 7.94 -21.43
C ALA A 11 -35.44 8.17 -21.18
N ARG A 12 -35.01 9.43 -21.23
CA ARG A 12 -33.64 9.85 -20.89
C ARG A 12 -33.32 9.55 -19.43
N GLU A 13 -34.15 10.01 -18.50
CA GLU A 13 -33.96 9.79 -17.06
C GLU A 13 -33.89 8.29 -16.71
N LYS A 14 -34.77 7.48 -17.32
CA LYS A 14 -34.74 6.02 -17.15
C LYS A 14 -33.46 5.39 -17.70
N TRP A 15 -32.95 5.87 -18.83
CA TRP A 15 -31.71 5.36 -19.41
C TRP A 15 -30.50 5.73 -18.55
N ASP A 16 -30.38 7.00 -18.12
CA ASP A 16 -29.31 7.48 -17.23
C ASP A 16 -29.27 6.68 -15.92
N ALA A 17 -30.44 6.38 -15.33
CA ALA A 17 -30.55 5.59 -14.11
C ALA A 17 -30.05 4.14 -14.25
N GLY A 18 -30.02 3.60 -15.48
CA GLY A 18 -29.51 2.26 -15.78
C GLY A 18 -28.02 2.20 -16.12
N LEU A 19 -27.30 3.34 -16.06
CA LEU A 19 -25.89 3.41 -16.40
C LEU A 19 -24.98 3.04 -15.22
N VAL A 20 -23.98 2.22 -15.51
CA VAL A 20 -22.80 2.03 -14.66
C VAL A 20 -21.66 2.85 -15.24
N TRP A 21 -20.99 3.61 -14.37
CA TRP A 21 -19.95 4.56 -14.76
C TRP A 21 -18.56 4.08 -14.38
N PHE A 22 -17.62 4.25 -15.31
CA PHE A 22 -16.21 3.91 -15.15
C PHE A 22 -15.34 5.10 -15.50
N ARG A 23 -14.28 5.34 -14.72
CA ARG A 23 -13.18 6.23 -15.12
C ARG A 23 -12.38 5.57 -16.23
N LEU A 24 -12.22 6.27 -17.35
CA LEU A 24 -11.52 5.81 -18.54
C LEU A 24 -10.13 6.44 -18.59
N ARG A 25 -9.10 5.59 -18.78
CA ARG A 25 -7.72 5.98 -19.07
C ARG A 25 -7.12 5.14 -20.19
N TYR A 26 -6.19 5.69 -20.96
CA TYR A 26 -5.62 5.02 -22.14
C TYR A 26 -4.19 5.49 -22.44
N LEU A 27 -3.47 4.70 -23.25
CA LEU A 27 -2.15 5.07 -23.80
C LEU A 27 -2.24 5.55 -25.24
N GLU A 28 -3.16 4.97 -25.99
CA GLU A 28 -3.40 5.26 -27.41
C GLU A 28 -4.91 5.35 -27.59
N LEU A 29 -5.36 6.31 -28.39
CA LEU A 29 -6.80 6.60 -28.55
C LEU A 29 -7.54 5.62 -29.45
N GLU A 30 -6.83 4.94 -30.36
CA GLU A 30 -7.45 4.07 -31.38
C GLU A 30 -8.31 2.98 -30.76
N GLY A 31 -7.77 2.30 -29.74
CA GLY A 31 -8.44 1.25 -28.99
C GLY A 31 -9.74 1.71 -28.33
N PRO A 32 -9.71 2.65 -27.36
CA PRO A 32 -10.91 3.13 -26.68
C PRO A 32 -11.91 3.80 -27.64
N THR A 33 -11.46 4.56 -28.64
CA THR A 33 -12.38 5.14 -29.65
C THR A 33 -13.09 4.07 -30.44
N ARG A 34 -12.39 3.04 -30.94
CA ARG A 34 -12.99 1.91 -31.64
C ARG A 34 -13.97 1.14 -30.75
N CYS A 35 -13.63 0.94 -29.48
CA CYS A 35 -14.50 0.30 -28.51
C CYS A 35 -15.81 1.08 -28.32
N ILE A 36 -15.72 2.40 -28.09
CA ILE A 36 -16.90 3.26 -27.91
C ILE A 36 -17.78 3.26 -29.17
N ASN A 37 -17.18 3.34 -30.36
CA ASN A 37 -17.92 3.28 -31.63
C ASN A 37 -18.68 1.96 -31.78
N LEU A 38 -18.00 0.82 -31.60
CA LEU A 38 -18.64 -0.50 -31.69
C LEU A 38 -19.79 -0.65 -30.69
N LEU A 39 -19.60 -0.21 -29.46
CA LEU A 39 -20.65 -0.26 -28.43
C LEU A 39 -21.82 0.67 -28.74
N SER A 40 -21.57 1.82 -29.36
CA SER A 40 -22.63 2.77 -29.70
C SER A 40 -23.61 2.29 -30.78
N ARG A 41 -23.25 1.24 -31.54
CA ARG A 41 -24.12 0.69 -32.59
C ARG A 41 -25.35 0.01 -32.02
N SER A 42 -26.48 0.11 -32.71
CA SER A 42 -27.77 -0.48 -32.30
C SER A 42 -27.72 -2.00 -32.07
N GLN A 43 -26.83 -2.70 -32.76
CA GLN A 43 -26.60 -4.15 -32.63
C GLN A 43 -25.80 -4.53 -31.37
N ALA A 44 -25.15 -3.56 -30.73
CA ALA A 44 -24.39 -3.74 -29.51
C ALA A 44 -25.16 -3.07 -28.33
N CYS A 45 -24.59 -2.03 -27.74
CA CYS A 45 -25.21 -1.32 -26.63
C CYS A 45 -26.19 -0.22 -27.10
N GLY A 46 -26.09 0.20 -28.38
CA GLY A 46 -26.92 1.24 -28.99
C GLY A 46 -26.63 2.67 -28.54
N ARG A 47 -26.00 2.85 -27.37
CA ARG A 47 -25.60 4.15 -26.85
C ARG A 47 -24.55 4.03 -25.75
N VAL A 48 -23.58 4.93 -25.77
CA VAL A 48 -22.58 5.12 -24.72
C VAL A 48 -22.68 6.56 -24.20
N ALA A 49 -22.58 6.76 -22.89
CA ALA A 49 -22.40 8.09 -22.32
C ALA A 49 -20.92 8.35 -22.03
N LEU A 50 -20.47 9.59 -22.25
CA LEU A 50 -19.19 10.10 -21.79
C LEU A 50 -19.45 11.32 -20.92
N TYR A 51 -18.69 11.44 -19.83
CA TYR A 51 -18.66 12.64 -19.00
C TYR A 51 -17.21 13.08 -18.85
N TYR A 52 -16.90 14.26 -19.35
CA TYR A 52 -15.60 14.87 -19.23
C TYR A 52 -15.67 16.05 -18.27
N ARG A 53 -14.72 16.08 -17.33
CA ARG A 53 -14.49 17.18 -16.41
C ARG A 53 -13.04 17.64 -16.58
N PRO A 54 -12.79 18.84 -17.14
CA PRO A 54 -11.45 19.40 -17.16
C PRO A 54 -10.99 19.66 -15.72
N GLY A 55 -9.69 19.53 -15.48
CA GLY A 55 -9.08 19.93 -14.21
C GLY A 55 -7.76 20.65 -14.46
N GLU A 56 -7.43 21.61 -13.60
CA GLU A 56 -6.21 22.41 -13.71
C GLU A 56 -4.94 21.54 -13.69
N ALA A 57 -4.93 20.52 -12.82
CA ALA A 57 -3.81 19.62 -12.64
C ALA A 57 -4.01 18.25 -13.31
N VAL A 58 -5.25 17.76 -13.31
CA VAL A 58 -5.66 16.43 -13.82
C VAL A 58 -7.11 16.48 -14.28
N SER A 59 -7.34 16.10 -15.54
CA SER A 59 -8.67 15.98 -16.13
C SER A 59 -9.30 14.62 -15.83
N GLN A 60 -10.61 14.49 -16.04
CA GLN A 60 -11.31 13.23 -15.79
C GLN A 60 -12.28 12.91 -16.89
N LEU A 61 -12.22 11.68 -17.39
CA LEU A 61 -13.16 11.15 -18.37
C LEU A 61 -13.82 9.90 -17.79
N TYR A 62 -15.14 9.90 -17.83
CA TYR A 62 -15.97 8.78 -17.39
C TYR A 62 -16.79 8.25 -18.56
N MET A 63 -16.91 6.93 -18.63
CA MET A 63 -17.72 6.20 -19.60
C MET A 63 -18.90 5.55 -18.87
N GLY A 64 -20.12 5.87 -19.29
CA GLY A 64 -21.36 5.28 -18.82
C GLY A 64 -21.88 4.25 -19.82
N ILE A 65 -22.13 3.03 -19.34
CA ILE A 65 -22.70 1.92 -20.12
C ILE A 65 -23.89 1.33 -19.35
N PRO A 66 -24.99 0.93 -20.03
CA PRO A 66 -26.01 0.07 -19.44
C PRO A 66 -25.42 -1.12 -18.67
N GLU A 67 -25.94 -1.36 -17.46
CA GLU A 67 -25.47 -2.43 -16.57
C GLU A 67 -25.40 -3.81 -17.26
N THR A 68 -26.37 -4.09 -18.13
CA THR A 68 -26.46 -5.33 -18.90
C THR A 68 -25.27 -5.58 -19.83
N HIS A 69 -24.48 -4.55 -20.14
CA HIS A 69 -23.35 -4.60 -21.08
C HIS A 69 -21.98 -4.48 -20.41
N VAL A 70 -21.91 -4.39 -19.08
CA VAL A 70 -20.64 -4.24 -18.34
C VAL A 70 -19.67 -5.39 -18.63
N ARG A 71 -20.17 -6.64 -18.72
CA ARG A 71 -19.32 -7.81 -19.03
C ARG A 71 -18.70 -7.74 -20.43
N LEU A 72 -19.45 -7.24 -21.42
CA LEU A 72 -18.94 -7.03 -22.77
C LEU A 72 -17.85 -5.96 -22.76
N LEU A 73 -18.13 -4.82 -22.10
CA LEU A 73 -17.16 -3.73 -21.97
C LEU A 73 -15.85 -4.21 -21.34
N GLN A 74 -15.90 -4.97 -20.23
CA GLN A 74 -14.70 -5.49 -19.58
C GLN A 74 -13.84 -6.38 -20.48
N ARG A 75 -14.45 -7.17 -21.38
CA ARG A 75 -13.70 -7.96 -22.38
C ARG A 75 -13.04 -7.04 -23.40
N MET A 76 -13.80 -6.10 -23.94
CA MET A 76 -13.30 -5.13 -24.92
C MET A 76 -12.16 -4.27 -24.36
N VAL A 77 -12.19 -3.89 -23.08
CA VAL A 77 -11.10 -3.14 -22.43
C VAL A 77 -9.76 -3.87 -22.55
N ALA A 78 -9.75 -5.20 -22.35
CA ALA A 78 -8.54 -6.00 -22.51
C ALA A 78 -8.11 -6.10 -23.97
N ASP A 79 -9.06 -6.31 -24.89
CA ASP A 79 -8.78 -6.47 -26.33
C ASP A 79 -8.28 -5.17 -27.00
N PHE A 80 -8.78 -4.01 -26.54
CA PHE A 80 -8.49 -2.69 -27.10
C PHE A 80 -7.47 -1.88 -26.29
N GLY A 81 -6.85 -2.46 -25.25
CA GLY A 81 -5.66 -1.88 -24.61
C GLY A 81 -5.88 -0.56 -23.85
N PHE A 82 -6.98 -0.43 -23.12
CA PHE A 82 -7.24 0.72 -22.23
C PHE A 82 -7.64 0.27 -20.82
N SER A 83 -7.91 1.21 -19.91
CA SER A 83 -8.26 0.91 -18.51
C SER A 83 -9.58 1.54 -18.14
N LEU A 84 -10.42 0.76 -17.45
CA LEU A 84 -11.63 1.22 -16.78
C LEU A 84 -11.57 0.90 -15.28
N LYS A 85 -11.71 1.93 -14.45
CA LYS A 85 -11.91 1.77 -12.99
C LYS A 85 -13.32 2.19 -12.63
N PRO A 86 -14.03 1.51 -11.72
CA PRO A 86 -15.34 1.97 -11.26
C PRO A 86 -15.29 3.44 -10.83
N LYS A 87 -16.31 4.22 -11.19
CA LYS A 87 -16.41 5.62 -10.77
C LYS A 87 -16.40 5.69 -9.24
N PRO A 88 -15.54 6.53 -8.62
CA PRO A 88 -15.58 6.74 -7.17
C PRO A 88 -16.95 7.25 -6.69
N PRO A 89 -17.41 6.88 -5.49
CA PRO A 89 -18.68 7.36 -4.92
C PRO A 89 -18.78 8.89 -4.84
N GLU A 90 -17.65 9.56 -4.60
CA GLU A 90 -17.56 11.01 -4.39
C GLU A 90 -17.77 11.82 -5.67
N VAL A 91 -17.67 11.19 -6.83
CA VAL A 91 -17.85 11.85 -8.13
C VAL A 91 -19.33 11.84 -8.50
N ALA A 92 -19.96 13.01 -8.44
CA ALA A 92 -21.31 13.21 -8.96
C ALA A 92 -21.26 13.31 -10.50
N ILE A 93 -22.04 12.47 -11.17
CA ILE A 93 -22.28 12.59 -12.61
C ILE A 93 -23.46 13.56 -12.81
N PRO A 94 -23.29 14.67 -13.56
CA PRO A 94 -24.36 15.62 -13.76
C PRO A 94 -25.48 15.00 -14.62
N VAL A 95 -26.72 15.45 -14.42
CA VAL A 95 -27.82 15.09 -15.34
C VAL A 95 -27.66 15.95 -16.60
N ALA A 96 -27.50 15.33 -17.78
CA ALA A 96 -27.41 16.11 -19.00
C ALA A 96 -28.71 16.88 -19.28
N GLY A 97 -28.53 18.10 -19.76
CA GLY A 97 -29.59 18.88 -20.37
C GLY A 97 -29.92 18.41 -21.79
N ARG A 98 -30.43 19.33 -22.60
CA ARG A 98 -30.66 19.07 -24.02
C ARG A 98 -29.33 18.92 -24.75
N MET A 99 -29.25 17.94 -25.63
CA MET A 99 -28.05 17.60 -26.37
C MET A 99 -28.16 18.03 -27.83
N THR A 100 -27.05 18.53 -28.38
CA THR A 100 -26.90 18.93 -29.77
C THR A 100 -25.88 18.02 -30.46
N ALA A 101 -26.11 17.72 -31.75
CA ALA A 101 -25.15 16.93 -32.53
C ALA A 101 -23.88 17.75 -32.78
N VAL A 102 -22.72 17.14 -32.58
CA VAL A 102 -21.41 17.77 -32.79
C VAL A 102 -20.51 16.86 -33.62
N THR A 103 -19.54 17.45 -34.31
CA THR A 103 -18.45 16.70 -34.96
C THR A 103 -17.27 16.49 -34.03
N ASP A 104 -17.06 17.41 -33.09
CA ASP A 104 -15.93 17.46 -32.17
C ASP A 104 -16.41 17.65 -30.73
N LEU A 105 -15.73 16.99 -29.79
CA LEU A 105 -16.04 17.08 -28.37
C LEU A 105 -15.35 18.32 -27.76
N PRO A 106 -16.04 19.11 -26.91
CA PRO A 106 -15.49 20.36 -26.38
C PRO A 106 -14.56 20.10 -25.18
N TRP A 107 -13.35 19.60 -25.43
CA TRP A 107 -12.37 19.22 -24.41
C TRP A 107 -11.84 20.38 -23.53
N ASP A 108 -12.16 21.62 -23.87
CA ASP A 108 -11.85 22.81 -23.08
C ASP A 108 -12.88 23.11 -21.98
N SER A 109 -13.98 22.35 -21.91
CA SER A 109 -15.09 22.60 -20.98
C SER A 109 -15.71 21.31 -20.45
N ALA A 110 -16.36 21.38 -19.30
CA ALA A 110 -17.08 20.21 -18.77
C ALA A 110 -18.29 19.87 -19.64
N PHE A 111 -18.42 18.61 -20.04
CA PHE A 111 -19.51 18.16 -20.90
C PHE A 111 -19.99 16.74 -20.60
N MET A 112 -21.25 16.48 -20.93
CA MET A 112 -21.79 15.14 -21.10
C MET A 112 -22.06 14.87 -22.58
N ALA A 113 -21.52 13.78 -23.11
CA ALA A 113 -21.73 13.36 -24.48
C ALA A 113 -22.44 12.01 -24.57
N HIS A 114 -23.32 11.86 -25.55
CA HIS A 114 -23.91 10.59 -25.95
C HIS A 114 -23.37 10.20 -27.30
N ILE A 115 -22.81 9.00 -27.39
CA ILE A 115 -22.43 8.41 -28.66
C ILE A 115 -23.49 7.38 -29.01
N ALA A 116 -24.17 7.54 -30.15
CA ALA A 116 -25.19 6.62 -30.63
C ALA A 116 -25.03 6.43 -32.14
N ASP A 117 -24.86 5.18 -32.57
CA ASP A 117 -24.55 4.82 -33.95
C ASP A 117 -23.38 5.66 -34.50
N GLU A 118 -22.33 5.79 -33.69
CA GLU A 118 -21.10 6.55 -33.96
C GLU A 118 -21.26 8.09 -34.00
N PHE A 119 -22.48 8.63 -33.89
CA PHE A 119 -22.70 10.08 -33.80
C PHE A 119 -22.57 10.61 -32.36
N ALA A 120 -21.86 11.72 -32.19
CA ALA A 120 -21.72 12.42 -30.91
C ALA A 120 -22.79 13.51 -30.71
N TYR A 121 -23.38 13.52 -29.52
CA TYR A 121 -24.33 14.53 -29.07
C TYR A 121 -23.90 15.07 -27.71
N VAL A 122 -23.81 16.39 -27.54
CA VAL A 122 -23.21 17.01 -26.35
C VAL A 122 -24.20 17.90 -25.61
N SER A 123 -24.16 17.82 -24.28
CA SER A 123 -24.67 18.83 -23.35
C SER A 123 -23.49 19.41 -22.57
N LEU A 124 -23.30 20.72 -22.61
CA LEU A 124 -22.38 21.38 -21.68
C LEU A 124 -22.94 21.30 -20.26
N VAL A 125 -22.06 21.13 -19.27
CA VAL A 125 -22.45 21.10 -17.85
C VAL A 125 -22.62 22.52 -17.32
N GLU A 126 -21.77 23.42 -17.78
CA GLU A 126 -21.84 24.85 -17.51
C GLU A 126 -22.29 25.57 -18.79
N GLY A 127 -23.46 26.21 -18.76
CA GLY A 127 -24.04 26.93 -19.89
C GLY A 127 -25.48 26.50 -20.23
N GLU A 128 -26.31 27.47 -20.65
CA GLU A 128 -27.68 27.18 -21.06
C GLU A 128 -27.73 26.60 -22.49
N ASN A 129 -27.74 25.28 -22.61
CA ASN A 129 -28.11 24.62 -23.88
C ASN A 129 -29.63 24.73 -24.11
N LYS A 130 -30.07 25.86 -24.68
CA LYS A 130 -31.49 26.10 -25.01
C LYS A 130 -31.98 25.25 -26.20
N GLY A 131 -31.09 24.84 -27.10
CA GLY A 131 -31.37 24.00 -28.27
C GLY A 131 -31.14 22.50 -28.04
N GLY A 132 -31.75 21.65 -28.86
CA GLY A 132 -31.49 20.20 -28.91
C GLY A 132 -32.57 19.29 -28.31
N PHE A 133 -32.23 18.02 -28.12
CA PHE A 133 -33.14 16.97 -27.62
C PHE A 133 -32.55 16.27 -26.39
N TYR A 134 -33.39 15.81 -25.46
CA TYR A 134 -32.94 15.08 -24.26
C TYR A 134 -32.34 13.69 -24.58
N LEU A 135 -32.87 13.04 -25.62
CA LEU A 135 -32.39 11.76 -26.11
C LEU A 135 -32.42 11.78 -27.65
N PRO A 136 -31.39 12.34 -28.29
CA PRO A 136 -31.32 12.44 -29.74
C PRO A 136 -31.08 11.06 -30.37
N GLU A 137 -31.77 10.77 -31.47
CA GLU A 137 -31.60 9.55 -32.26
C GLU A 137 -30.67 9.82 -33.44
N PRO A 138 -29.91 8.81 -33.91
CA PRO A 138 -29.14 8.90 -35.15
C PRO A 138 -30.02 9.38 -36.30
N VAL A 139 -29.52 10.33 -37.10
CA VAL A 139 -30.29 10.82 -38.26
C VAL A 139 -30.11 9.82 -39.39
N SER A 140 -31.06 8.88 -39.51
CA SER A 140 -31.11 7.97 -40.65
C SER A 140 -31.39 8.76 -41.94
N GLY A 141 -30.46 8.70 -42.91
CA GLY A 141 -30.76 9.05 -44.31
C GLY A 141 -30.26 10.38 -44.87
N LYS A 142 -29.21 11.03 -44.33
CA LYS A 142 -28.47 12.05 -45.10
C LYS A 142 -27.15 11.48 -45.64
N PRO A 143 -27.04 11.15 -46.93
CA PRO A 143 -25.76 10.75 -47.53
C PRO A 143 -24.82 11.95 -47.48
N GLY A 144 -23.67 11.80 -46.82
CA GLY A 144 -22.60 12.82 -46.78
C GLY A 144 -22.19 13.34 -45.40
N ARG A 145 -22.77 12.86 -44.30
CA ARG A 145 -22.13 13.01 -42.97
C ARG A 145 -21.41 11.70 -42.63
N ASP A 146 -20.09 11.74 -42.65
CA ASP A 146 -19.25 10.61 -42.27
C ASP A 146 -19.52 10.27 -40.79
N PRO A 147 -19.93 9.04 -40.46
CA PRO A 147 -20.43 8.68 -39.13
C PRO A 147 -19.39 8.70 -37.99
N ALA A 148 -18.12 9.10 -38.20
CA ALA A 148 -17.07 8.94 -37.19
C ALA A 148 -16.06 10.11 -37.09
N THR A 149 -16.51 11.36 -37.08
CA THR A 149 -15.58 12.50 -36.96
C THR A 149 -15.11 12.76 -35.53
N TRP A 150 -15.91 12.43 -34.51
CA TRP A 150 -15.52 12.71 -33.12
C TRP A 150 -14.39 11.77 -32.68
N ARG A 151 -13.47 12.29 -31.85
CA ARG A 151 -12.35 11.53 -31.33
C ARG A 151 -12.08 11.87 -29.87
N LEU A 152 -11.42 10.94 -29.18
CA LEU A 152 -10.75 11.20 -27.91
C LEU A 152 -9.55 12.13 -28.16
N PRO A 153 -9.10 12.92 -27.19
CA PRO A 153 -8.01 13.86 -27.39
C PRO A 153 -6.70 13.11 -27.69
N ASP A 154 -6.01 13.55 -28.75
CA ASP A 154 -4.71 13.02 -29.15
C ASP A 154 -3.62 13.43 -28.14
N ASP A 155 -3.72 14.67 -27.62
CA ASP A 155 -2.89 15.16 -26.53
C ASP A 155 -3.41 14.66 -25.19
N LEU A 156 -2.79 13.59 -24.69
CA LEU A 156 -3.17 12.95 -23.45
C LEU A 156 -2.88 13.85 -22.24
N LEU A 157 -3.91 14.58 -21.80
CA LEU A 157 -3.88 15.35 -20.57
C LEU A 157 -3.62 14.42 -19.35
N PRO A 158 -2.89 14.90 -18.33
CA PRO A 158 -2.87 14.25 -17.02
C PRO A 158 -4.31 13.95 -16.59
N GLY A 159 -4.56 12.78 -16.01
CA GLY A 159 -5.91 12.34 -15.68
C GLY A 159 -6.49 11.31 -16.63
N LEU A 160 -6.15 11.43 -17.92
CA LEU A 160 -6.66 10.61 -19.03
C LEU A 160 -5.66 9.53 -19.48
N THR A 161 -4.37 9.75 -19.24
CA THR A 161 -3.32 8.80 -19.61
C THR A 161 -3.15 7.68 -18.57
N LEU A 162 -2.66 6.53 -19.03
CA LEU A 162 -2.13 5.48 -18.15
C LEU A 162 -0.68 5.71 -17.75
N ARG A 163 0.01 6.69 -18.33
CA ARG A 163 1.38 7.04 -17.95
C ARG A 163 1.34 7.99 -16.74
N PRO A 164 2.10 7.71 -15.67
CA PRO A 164 2.22 8.65 -14.56
C PRO A 164 2.83 9.96 -15.05
N SER A 165 2.26 11.07 -14.60
CA SER A 165 2.73 12.42 -14.89
C SER A 165 3.71 12.87 -13.81
N TRP A 166 4.91 12.29 -13.81
CA TRP A 166 5.96 12.69 -12.88
C TRP A 166 6.34 14.15 -13.12
N ASN A 167 6.46 14.91 -12.04
CA ASN A 167 6.89 16.31 -12.09
C ASN A 167 8.38 16.49 -12.44
N GLY A 168 9.10 15.40 -12.71
CA GLY A 168 10.53 15.42 -13.04
C GLY A 168 11.45 15.71 -11.85
N GLN A 169 10.93 15.77 -10.62
CA GLN A 169 11.76 15.96 -9.44
C GLN A 169 12.73 14.79 -9.27
N GLN A 170 14.02 15.10 -9.31
CA GLN A 170 15.06 14.14 -9.03
C GLN A 170 15.20 13.93 -7.52
N PRO A 171 15.60 12.72 -7.09
CA PRO A 171 15.89 12.46 -5.68
C PRO A 171 17.02 13.40 -5.20
N PRO A 172 16.95 13.93 -3.97
CA PRO A 172 18.04 14.68 -3.36
C PRO A 172 19.36 13.92 -3.40
N ALA A 173 20.47 14.62 -3.68
CA ALA A 173 21.79 14.00 -3.85
C ALA A 173 22.24 13.15 -2.65
N HIS A 174 21.86 13.54 -1.43
CA HIS A 174 22.21 12.82 -0.22
C HIS A 174 21.52 11.43 -0.12
N LEU A 175 20.43 11.20 -0.85
CA LEU A 175 19.77 9.90 -0.95
C LEU A 175 20.38 9.01 -2.02
N VAL A 176 21.04 9.59 -3.02
CA VAL A 176 21.64 8.84 -4.11
C VAL A 176 22.95 8.23 -3.61
N ALA A 177 23.11 6.92 -3.80
CA ALA A 177 24.35 6.22 -3.45
C ALA A 177 24.94 5.54 -4.68
N THR A 178 26.27 5.55 -4.79
CA THR A 178 27.02 4.82 -5.83
C THR A 178 27.03 3.31 -5.55
N GLU A 179 27.10 2.94 -4.28
CA GLU A 179 27.11 1.56 -3.82
C GLU A 179 26.04 1.34 -2.74
N PRO A 180 25.52 0.11 -2.58
CA PRO A 180 24.64 -0.22 -1.48
C PRO A 180 25.35 -0.11 -0.12
N ASP A 181 24.74 0.61 0.83
CA ASP A 181 25.28 0.82 2.17
C ASP A 181 24.49 -0.01 3.20
N PRO A 182 25.10 -1.02 3.87
CA PRO A 182 24.43 -1.83 4.89
C PRO A 182 24.03 -1.04 6.14
N GLY A 183 24.62 0.14 6.34
CA GLY A 183 24.30 1.13 7.36
C GLY A 183 22.92 1.77 7.16
N ARG A 184 22.44 1.85 5.91
CA ARG A 184 21.28 2.65 5.50
C ARG A 184 20.16 1.78 4.93
N TRP A 185 18.94 2.30 4.97
CA TRP A 185 17.79 1.64 4.35
C TRP A 185 17.74 1.95 2.87
N LEU A 186 17.69 0.92 2.05
CA LEU A 186 17.47 1.08 0.62
C LEU A 186 15.98 1.33 0.34
N LEU A 187 15.70 2.45 -0.32
CA LEU A 187 14.38 2.94 -0.71
C LEU A 187 13.99 2.53 -2.13
N GLY A 188 14.78 1.67 -2.79
CA GLY A 188 14.62 1.30 -4.19
C GLY A 188 15.64 2.01 -5.09
N ARG A 189 15.24 2.27 -6.33
CA ARG A 189 16.10 2.89 -7.36
C ARG A 189 15.38 4.08 -8.01
N SER A 190 16.15 5.09 -8.39
CA SER A 190 15.67 6.19 -9.23
C SER A 190 15.23 5.69 -10.62
N GLN A 191 14.62 6.57 -11.42
CA GLN A 191 14.32 6.28 -12.83
C GLN A 191 15.57 5.92 -13.66
N SER A 192 16.75 6.43 -13.28
CA SER A 192 18.03 6.10 -13.92
C SER A 192 18.63 4.76 -13.43
N GLY A 193 17.94 4.05 -12.53
CA GLY A 193 18.41 2.79 -11.95
C GLY A 193 19.38 2.95 -10.78
N THR A 194 19.68 4.18 -10.35
CA THR A 194 20.63 4.47 -9.27
C THR A 194 20.03 4.13 -7.90
N PRO A 195 20.73 3.41 -7.01
CA PRO A 195 20.24 3.09 -5.67
C PRO A 195 19.93 4.35 -4.83
N LEU A 196 18.82 4.30 -4.10
CA LEU A 196 18.38 5.36 -3.20
C LEU A 196 18.40 4.86 -1.77
N HIS A 197 19.15 5.50 -0.88
CA HIS A 197 19.30 5.11 0.52
C HIS A 197 18.93 6.23 1.46
N VAL A 198 18.49 5.88 2.66
CA VAL A 198 18.27 6.85 3.74
C VAL A 198 18.79 6.30 5.05
N SER A 199 19.37 7.19 5.85
CA SER A 199 19.73 6.90 7.24
C SER A 199 18.49 7.08 8.12
N GLY A 200 18.44 6.38 9.26
CA GLY A 200 17.37 6.58 10.22
C GLY A 200 16.08 5.81 9.86
N ARG A 201 14.95 6.50 9.91
CA ARG A 201 13.62 5.87 10.01
C ARG A 201 12.90 5.87 8.67
N VAL A 202 12.15 4.80 8.40
CA VAL A 202 11.32 4.69 7.21
C VAL A 202 9.92 4.26 7.58
N ASN A 203 8.92 4.93 7.02
CA ASN A 203 7.55 4.46 7.01
C ASN A 203 7.14 4.04 5.60
N ILE A 204 6.46 2.91 5.47
CA ILE A 204 5.96 2.40 4.18
C ILE A 204 4.45 2.25 4.26
N TYR A 205 3.71 2.82 3.31
CA TYR A 205 2.26 2.80 3.26
C TYR A 205 1.73 2.31 1.92
N GLY A 206 0.68 1.49 1.97
CA GLY A 206 0.03 0.94 0.79
C GLY A 206 -0.96 -0.15 1.18
N ARG A 207 -1.46 -0.92 0.20
CA ARG A 207 -2.16 -2.17 0.55
C ARG A 207 -1.19 -3.17 1.20
N GLN A 208 -1.69 -4.04 2.05
CA GLN A 208 -0.86 -4.95 2.84
C GLN A 208 0.09 -5.78 1.96
N GLU A 209 -0.41 -6.31 0.85
CA GLU A 209 0.37 -7.14 -0.07
C GLU A 209 1.47 -6.36 -0.79
N ALA A 210 1.19 -5.11 -1.17
CA ALA A 210 2.15 -4.24 -1.85
C ALA A 210 3.28 -3.80 -0.91
N VAL A 211 2.92 -3.52 0.34
CA VAL A 211 3.89 -3.20 1.39
C VAL A 211 4.77 -4.43 1.70
N ALA A 212 4.17 -5.61 1.82
CA ALA A 212 4.92 -6.85 2.00
C ALA A 212 5.84 -7.13 0.79
N ASP A 213 5.37 -6.91 -0.44
CA ASP A 213 6.19 -7.01 -1.65
C ASP A 213 7.43 -6.11 -1.57
N TRP A 214 7.21 -4.85 -1.21
CA TRP A 214 8.26 -3.85 -1.08
C TRP A 214 9.31 -4.25 -0.04
N LEU A 215 8.84 -4.65 1.15
CA LEU A 215 9.70 -5.11 2.24
C LEU A 215 10.46 -6.39 1.86
N VAL A 216 9.86 -7.31 1.11
CA VAL A 216 10.57 -8.52 0.63
C VAL A 216 11.81 -8.11 -0.17
N HIS A 217 11.71 -7.14 -1.09
CA HIS A 217 12.86 -6.69 -1.87
C HIS A 217 13.92 -6.02 -0.99
N GLN A 218 13.50 -5.07 -0.15
CA GLN A 218 14.41 -4.35 0.75
C GLN A 218 15.18 -5.30 1.68
N ILE A 219 14.47 -6.19 2.39
CA ILE A 219 15.07 -7.11 3.37
C ILE A 219 15.95 -8.14 2.67
N THR A 220 15.55 -8.67 1.51
CA THR A 220 16.40 -9.63 0.75
C THR A 220 17.74 -9.00 0.38
N GLN A 221 17.74 -7.73 -0.03
CA GLN A 221 18.97 -7.03 -0.37
C GLN A 221 19.82 -6.75 0.87
N MET A 222 19.21 -6.30 1.96
CA MET A 222 19.92 -6.14 3.24
C MET A 222 20.58 -7.44 3.68
N VAL A 223 19.86 -8.56 3.71
CA VAL A 223 20.41 -9.88 4.06
C VAL A 223 21.59 -10.27 3.16
N THR A 224 21.54 -9.88 1.88
CA THR A 224 22.63 -10.16 0.93
C THR A 224 23.88 -9.30 1.21
N LEU A 225 23.68 -8.06 1.67
CA LEU A 225 24.77 -7.11 1.96
C LEU A 225 25.37 -7.36 3.34
N ASP A 226 24.51 -7.46 4.34
CA ASP A 226 24.84 -7.64 5.75
C ASP A 226 23.56 -8.05 6.49
N HIS A 227 23.55 -9.21 7.12
CA HIS A 227 22.41 -9.74 7.88
C HIS A 227 22.53 -9.53 9.41
N THR A 228 23.66 -9.03 9.90
CA THR A 228 23.95 -8.89 11.34
C THR A 228 22.96 -7.95 12.04
N ASN A 229 22.57 -8.24 13.28
CA ASN A 229 21.65 -7.38 14.04
C ASN A 229 20.32 -7.05 13.33
N LEU A 230 19.87 -7.88 12.39
CA LEU A 230 18.62 -7.66 11.66
C LEU A 230 17.46 -8.39 12.36
N VAL A 231 16.43 -7.64 12.74
CA VAL A 231 15.19 -8.19 13.27
C VAL A 231 14.02 -7.85 12.35
N VAL A 232 13.28 -8.86 11.92
CA VAL A 232 12.05 -8.71 11.14
C VAL A 232 10.89 -9.24 11.95
N ILE A 233 9.93 -8.37 12.28
CA ILE A 233 8.70 -8.71 12.98
C ILE A 233 7.55 -8.60 11.99
N ASP A 234 6.92 -9.73 11.71
CA ASP A 234 5.78 -9.87 10.80
C ASP A 234 4.54 -10.32 11.58
N GLY A 235 3.74 -9.35 12.01
CA GLY A 235 2.46 -9.56 12.68
C GLY A 235 1.28 -9.86 11.74
N ALA A 236 1.51 -9.88 10.42
CA ALA A 236 0.52 -10.29 9.43
C ALA A 236 0.71 -11.75 8.99
N GLY A 237 1.93 -12.26 9.11
CA GLY A 237 2.33 -13.61 8.70
C GLY A 237 2.40 -13.80 7.19
N ASP A 238 2.52 -12.72 6.41
CA ASP A 238 2.62 -12.76 4.94
C ASP A 238 3.99 -12.31 4.40
N LEU A 239 4.82 -11.63 5.20
CA LEU A 239 6.14 -11.16 4.81
C LEU A 239 7.22 -12.24 4.99
N VAL A 240 7.38 -12.76 6.21
CA VAL A 240 8.47 -13.69 6.53
C VAL A 240 8.36 -15.01 5.76
N PRO A 241 7.18 -15.63 5.59
CA PRO A 241 7.07 -16.84 4.77
C PRO A 241 7.53 -16.64 3.33
N ARG A 242 7.41 -15.41 2.80
CA ARG A 242 7.91 -15.06 1.47
C ARG A 242 9.41 -14.83 1.45
N LEU A 243 9.95 -14.20 2.50
CA LEU A 243 11.40 -14.05 2.68
C LEU A 243 12.10 -15.41 2.76
N LYS A 244 11.52 -16.38 3.48
CA LYS A 244 12.08 -17.74 3.63
C LYS A 244 12.31 -18.46 2.29
N ARG A 245 11.57 -18.09 1.23
CA ARG A 245 11.70 -18.64 -0.13
C ARG A 245 12.78 -17.96 -0.97
N LYS A 246 13.41 -16.90 -0.46
CA LYS A 246 14.48 -16.18 -1.16
C LYS A 246 15.81 -16.86 -0.88
N ALA A 247 16.55 -17.19 -1.94
CA ALA A 247 17.81 -17.93 -1.85
C ALA A 247 18.81 -17.32 -0.85
N ALA A 248 18.93 -15.99 -0.81
CA ALA A 248 19.79 -15.29 0.15
C ALA A 248 19.40 -15.57 1.62
N VAL A 249 18.11 -15.62 1.93
CA VAL A 249 17.59 -15.92 3.27
C VAL A 249 17.68 -17.42 3.56
N THR A 250 17.31 -18.26 2.59
CA THR A 250 17.31 -19.73 2.77
C THR A 250 18.68 -20.27 3.15
N ARG A 251 19.77 -19.68 2.63
CA ARG A 251 21.16 -20.06 2.94
C ARG A 251 21.55 -19.82 4.39
N LEU A 252 20.90 -18.89 5.10
CA LEU A 252 21.23 -18.56 6.49
C LEU A 252 20.41 -19.34 7.52
N LEU A 253 19.36 -20.03 7.08
CA LEU A 253 18.42 -20.70 7.98
C LEU A 253 19.11 -21.76 8.84
N GLY A 254 19.02 -21.61 10.15
CA GLY A 254 19.52 -22.58 11.13
C GLY A 254 20.96 -22.34 11.60
N GLU A 255 21.72 -21.48 10.92
CA GLU A 255 23.09 -21.12 11.34
C GLU A 255 23.17 -19.65 11.74
N GLN A 256 22.85 -18.74 10.81
CA GLN A 256 22.95 -17.28 10.99
C GLN A 256 21.59 -16.59 10.99
N LEU A 257 20.50 -17.36 10.89
CA LEU A 257 19.14 -16.86 10.95
C LEU A 257 18.24 -17.73 11.82
N ALA A 258 17.67 -17.11 12.86
CA ALA A 258 16.64 -17.70 13.68
C ALA A 258 15.26 -17.38 13.08
N TYR A 259 14.53 -18.43 12.70
CA TYR A 259 13.15 -18.31 12.24
C TYR A 259 12.19 -18.75 13.34
N VAL A 260 11.25 -17.87 13.67
CA VAL A 260 10.26 -18.07 14.73
C VAL A 260 8.88 -17.83 14.14
N ASP A 261 8.00 -18.83 14.21
CA ASP A 261 6.63 -18.76 13.71
C ASP A 261 5.67 -19.28 14.78
N ILE A 262 5.02 -18.37 15.48
CA ILE A 262 4.24 -18.71 16.68
C ILE A 262 2.93 -19.43 16.36
N ASP A 263 2.47 -19.36 15.11
CA ASP A 263 1.27 -20.05 14.65
C ASP A 263 1.63 -21.29 13.79
N GLY A 264 2.93 -21.59 13.64
CA GLY A 264 3.43 -22.74 12.90
C GLY A 264 3.24 -24.07 13.63
N ALA A 265 3.23 -25.17 12.86
CA ALA A 265 3.04 -26.53 13.38
C ALA A 265 4.23 -27.07 14.20
N SER A 266 5.41 -26.45 14.11
CA SER A 266 6.60 -26.87 14.84
C SER A 266 6.72 -26.11 16.16
N LEU A 267 6.36 -26.78 17.26
CA LEU A 267 6.55 -26.29 18.62
C LEU A 267 8.00 -26.43 19.12
N ALA A 268 8.92 -26.92 18.28
CA ALA A 268 10.26 -27.34 18.69
C ALA A 268 11.17 -26.19 19.17
N ASN A 269 10.63 -24.98 19.32
CA ASN A 269 11.40 -23.75 19.43
C ASN A 269 10.61 -22.64 20.15
N GLY A 270 10.38 -22.78 21.45
CA GLY A 270 9.72 -21.76 22.27
C GLY A 270 10.43 -20.40 22.28
N PHE A 271 9.84 -19.44 22.99
CA PHE A 271 10.33 -18.07 23.12
C PHE A 271 10.30 -17.63 24.58
N ASN A 272 11.42 -17.12 25.08
CA ASN A 272 11.49 -16.54 26.42
C ASN A 272 11.31 -15.01 26.37
N PRO A 273 10.13 -14.46 26.71
CA PRO A 273 9.94 -13.01 26.78
C PRO A 273 10.73 -12.35 27.92
N LEU A 274 11.15 -13.13 28.93
CA LEU A 274 11.91 -12.63 30.08
C LEU A 274 13.43 -12.75 29.90
N ALA A 275 13.93 -13.51 28.92
CA ALA A 275 15.37 -13.60 28.70
C ALA A 275 15.99 -12.24 28.36
N ALA A 276 17.23 -12.02 28.78
CA ALA A 276 17.99 -10.83 28.42
C ALA A 276 18.23 -10.78 26.91
N ALA A 277 18.12 -9.58 26.33
CA ALA A 277 18.66 -9.34 25.01
C ALA A 277 20.20 -9.20 25.09
N PRO A 278 20.93 -9.50 24.00
CA PRO A 278 22.37 -9.31 23.89
C PRO A 278 22.81 -7.91 24.32
N GLY A 279 23.71 -7.84 25.30
CA GLY A 279 24.22 -6.58 25.84
C GLY A 279 23.24 -5.79 26.71
N GLU A 280 22.03 -6.32 26.99
CA GLU A 280 21.03 -5.64 27.81
C GLU A 280 21.43 -5.64 29.29
N PRO A 281 21.61 -4.47 29.93
CA PRO A 281 21.86 -4.39 31.35
C PRO A 281 20.67 -4.91 32.17
N GLU A 282 20.91 -5.52 33.33
CA GLU A 282 19.84 -6.07 34.18
C GLU A 282 18.73 -5.05 34.51
N ALA A 283 19.11 -3.80 34.77
CA ALA A 283 18.14 -2.73 35.03
C ALA A 283 17.24 -2.46 33.82
N ALA A 284 17.78 -2.51 32.60
CA ALA A 284 17.02 -2.35 31.36
C ALA A 284 16.09 -3.55 31.12
N MET A 285 16.58 -4.77 31.40
CA MET A 285 15.79 -6.01 31.36
C MET A 285 14.57 -5.94 32.28
N VAL A 286 14.76 -5.54 33.53
CA VAL A 286 13.65 -5.37 34.48
C VAL A 286 12.66 -4.30 33.98
N GLN A 287 13.16 -3.15 33.51
CA GLN A 287 12.28 -2.11 32.94
C GLN A 287 11.49 -2.63 31.73
N ARG A 288 12.12 -3.45 30.88
CA ARG A 288 11.45 -4.08 29.74
C ARG A 288 10.35 -5.03 30.19
N TRP A 289 10.59 -5.87 31.20
CA TRP A 289 9.56 -6.75 31.78
C TRP A 289 8.39 -5.93 32.33
N GLN A 290 8.69 -4.88 33.09
CA GLN A 290 7.69 -3.98 33.65
C GLN A 290 6.82 -3.34 32.57
N ARG A 291 7.43 -2.81 31.50
CA ARG A 291 6.70 -2.24 30.35
C ARG A 291 5.81 -3.26 29.66
N TRP A 292 6.31 -4.49 29.48
CA TRP A 292 5.53 -5.55 28.85
C TRP A 292 4.31 -5.93 29.68
N PHE A 293 4.46 -6.17 30.99
CA PHE A 293 3.34 -6.45 31.88
C PHE A 293 2.40 -5.25 32.06
N GLN A 294 2.91 -4.02 31.97
CA GLN A 294 2.07 -2.82 31.94
C GLN A 294 1.18 -2.81 30.70
N GLY A 295 1.70 -3.23 29.54
CA GLY A 295 0.91 -3.46 28.31
C GLY A 295 -0.21 -4.50 28.48
N MET A 296 -0.03 -5.45 29.40
CA MET A 296 -1.06 -6.42 29.80
C MET A 296 -2.06 -5.88 30.84
N ASN A 297 -1.95 -4.61 31.24
CA ASN A 297 -2.74 -3.97 32.30
C ASN A 297 -2.54 -4.60 33.69
N VAL A 298 -1.33 -5.06 34.00
CA VAL A 298 -0.99 -5.48 35.37
C VAL A 298 -0.95 -4.26 36.31
N HIS A 299 -1.46 -4.44 37.52
CA HIS A 299 -1.53 -3.36 38.52
C HIS A 299 -0.11 -2.90 38.94
N PRO A 300 0.13 -1.60 39.20
CA PRO A 300 1.46 -1.09 39.55
C PRO A 300 2.17 -1.82 40.70
N GLN A 301 1.41 -2.26 41.71
CA GLN A 301 1.96 -3.06 42.82
C GLN A 301 2.49 -4.43 42.35
N GLY A 302 1.85 -5.06 41.37
CA GLY A 302 2.35 -6.28 40.74
C GLY A 302 3.60 -6.00 39.90
N ILE A 303 3.61 -4.91 39.13
CA ILE A 303 4.78 -4.48 38.33
C ILE A 303 6.03 -4.30 39.20
N GLN A 304 5.90 -3.73 40.40
CA GLN A 304 7.01 -3.53 41.34
C GLN A 304 7.64 -4.85 41.81
N LEU A 305 6.89 -5.95 41.83
CA LEU A 305 7.41 -7.28 42.22
C LEU A 305 8.42 -7.85 41.22
N LEU A 306 8.40 -7.40 39.95
CA LEU A 306 9.25 -7.96 38.90
C LEU A 306 10.75 -7.73 39.15
N ALA A 307 11.12 -6.60 39.76
CA ALA A 307 12.51 -6.33 40.14
C ALA A 307 13.00 -7.34 41.18
N ARG A 308 12.18 -7.62 42.19
CA ARG A 308 12.48 -8.63 43.22
C ARG A 308 12.53 -10.04 42.61
N ALA A 309 11.61 -10.37 41.71
CA ALA A 309 11.61 -11.66 41.02
C ALA A 309 12.92 -11.90 40.27
N GLN A 310 13.41 -10.90 39.53
CA GLN A 310 14.69 -10.98 38.82
C GLN A 310 15.87 -11.18 39.78
N GLN A 311 15.92 -10.42 40.88
CA GLN A 311 16.97 -10.54 41.92
C GLN A 311 16.99 -11.92 42.58
N GLU A 312 15.81 -12.56 42.72
CA GLU A 312 15.66 -13.91 43.26
C GLU A 312 15.85 -15.01 42.19
N GLY A 313 16.36 -14.66 40.99
CA GLY A 313 16.77 -15.61 39.96
C GLY A 313 15.65 -16.10 39.04
N VAL A 314 14.49 -15.43 39.01
CA VAL A 314 13.44 -15.74 38.03
C VAL A 314 13.92 -15.33 36.63
N GLY A 315 13.95 -16.26 35.68
CA GLY A 315 14.41 -15.99 34.30
C GLY A 315 13.40 -16.34 33.19
N ASP A 316 12.26 -16.94 33.52
CA ASP A 316 11.27 -17.39 32.55
C ASP A 316 9.85 -17.44 33.14
N ILE A 317 8.85 -17.69 32.28
CA ILE A 317 7.44 -17.73 32.67
C ILE A 317 7.14 -18.87 33.67
N PRO A 318 7.62 -20.12 33.49
CA PRO A 318 7.43 -21.18 34.49
C PRO A 318 7.96 -20.83 35.88
N SER A 319 9.17 -20.29 35.94
CA SER A 319 9.84 -19.86 37.19
C SER A 319 9.09 -18.71 37.84
N LEU A 320 8.62 -17.72 37.05
CA LEU A 320 7.81 -16.62 37.55
C LEU A 320 6.49 -17.12 38.16
N ARG A 321 5.81 -18.07 37.51
CA ARG A 321 4.57 -18.67 38.06
C ARG A 321 4.83 -19.41 39.37
N LYS A 322 5.94 -20.14 39.47
CA LYS A 322 6.33 -20.83 40.71
C LYS A 322 6.64 -19.82 41.83
N TRP A 323 7.40 -18.78 41.50
CA TRP A 323 7.77 -17.72 42.43
C TRP A 323 6.53 -16.97 42.95
N LEU A 324 5.59 -16.60 42.08
CA LEU A 324 4.36 -15.91 42.49
C LEU A 324 3.53 -16.72 43.49
N LYS A 325 3.45 -18.05 43.36
CA LYS A 325 2.78 -18.91 44.36
C LYS A 325 3.45 -18.88 45.73
N GLN A 326 4.77 -18.68 45.78
CA GLN A 326 5.50 -18.52 47.04
C GLN A 326 5.21 -17.15 47.68
N ILE A 327 5.22 -16.09 46.88
CA ILE A 327 4.91 -14.72 47.34
C ILE A 327 3.45 -14.58 47.80
N GLU A 328 2.51 -15.27 47.15
CA GLU A 328 1.12 -15.34 47.57
C GLU A 328 0.98 -15.91 48.99
N ARG A 329 1.70 -17.01 49.30
CA ARG A 329 1.74 -17.61 50.64
C ARG A 329 2.35 -16.70 51.70
N GLN A 330 3.13 -15.69 51.30
CA GLN A 330 3.72 -14.68 52.19
C GLN A 330 2.77 -13.50 52.47
N GLY A 331 1.55 -13.52 51.95
CA GLY A 331 0.50 -12.53 52.29
C GLY A 331 0.33 -11.38 51.29
N HIS A 332 1.08 -11.37 50.17
CA HIS A 332 1.01 -10.30 49.16
C HIS A 332 -0.07 -10.55 48.08
N TYR A 333 -1.28 -10.92 48.49
CA TYR A 333 -2.35 -11.43 47.61
C TYR A 333 -2.75 -10.46 46.48
N THR A 334 -2.94 -9.17 46.78
CA THR A 334 -3.44 -8.18 45.79
C THR A 334 -2.43 -7.93 44.67
N ALA A 335 -1.15 -7.79 45.01
CA ALA A 335 -0.08 -7.55 44.05
C ALA A 335 0.14 -8.78 43.14
N VAL A 336 0.14 -9.98 43.72
CA VAL A 336 0.33 -11.24 42.99
C VAL A 336 -0.84 -11.57 42.07
N SER A 337 -2.08 -11.31 42.49
CA SER A 337 -3.29 -11.65 41.74
C SER A 337 -3.29 -11.05 40.33
N SER A 338 -2.89 -9.77 40.19
CA SER A 338 -2.87 -9.10 38.88
C SER A 338 -1.86 -9.71 37.90
N LEU A 339 -0.65 -10.05 38.35
CA LEU A 339 0.36 -10.77 37.56
C LEU A 339 -0.11 -12.18 37.20
N GLY A 340 -0.67 -12.90 38.18
CA GLY A 340 -1.21 -14.24 38.00
C GLY A 340 -2.32 -14.30 36.95
N MET A 341 -3.25 -13.34 36.96
CA MET A 341 -4.31 -13.21 35.95
C MET A 341 -3.75 -12.98 34.54
N ALA A 342 -2.78 -12.07 34.40
CA ALA A 342 -2.15 -11.79 33.10
C ALA A 342 -1.45 -13.03 32.54
N LEU A 343 -0.67 -13.73 33.38
CA LEU A 343 0.02 -14.97 33.00
C LEU A 343 -0.94 -16.11 32.65
N ASN A 344 -2.03 -16.26 33.41
CA ASN A 344 -3.05 -17.27 33.12
C ASN A 344 -3.78 -16.98 31.81
N ARG A 345 -4.04 -15.71 31.50
CA ARG A 345 -4.61 -15.29 30.23
C ARG A 345 -3.66 -15.54 29.06
N LEU A 346 -2.37 -15.23 29.23
CA LEU A 346 -1.34 -15.45 28.21
C LEU A 346 -1.16 -16.93 27.89
N THR A 347 -1.25 -17.79 28.91
CA THR A 347 -1.09 -19.24 28.81
C THR A 347 -2.42 -20.00 28.70
N ALA A 348 -3.51 -19.31 28.37
CA ALA A 348 -4.82 -19.93 28.16
C ALA A 348 -4.84 -20.81 26.90
N SER A 349 -4.16 -20.37 25.83
CA SER A 349 -3.97 -21.18 24.63
C SER A 349 -2.98 -22.31 24.90
N ARG A 350 -3.36 -23.55 24.57
CA ARG A 350 -2.47 -24.71 24.70
C ARG A 350 -1.17 -24.52 23.90
N VAL A 351 -1.28 -24.05 22.66
CA VAL A 351 -0.14 -23.84 21.75
C VAL A 351 0.87 -22.85 22.36
N LEU A 352 0.39 -21.70 22.83
CA LEU A 352 1.28 -20.70 23.43
C LEU A 352 1.80 -21.12 24.81
N ARG A 353 1.01 -21.87 25.58
CA ARG A 353 1.48 -22.44 26.85
C ARG A 353 2.68 -23.35 26.61
N GLU A 354 2.58 -24.27 25.66
CA GLU A 354 3.68 -25.18 25.32
C GLU A 354 4.93 -24.39 24.88
N TRP A 355 4.76 -23.31 24.11
CA TRP A 355 5.87 -22.40 23.73
C TRP A 355 6.53 -21.69 24.91
N LEU A 356 5.75 -21.26 25.89
CA LEU A 356 6.24 -20.53 27.08
C LEU A 356 6.78 -21.47 28.16
N GLU A 357 6.39 -22.75 28.15
CA GLU A 357 6.87 -23.79 29.06
C GLU A 357 8.26 -24.33 28.68
N TRP A 358 8.64 -24.23 27.39
CA TRP A 358 9.95 -24.61 26.88
C TRP A 358 10.67 -23.38 26.27
N PRO A 359 11.00 -22.38 27.09
CA PRO A 359 11.49 -21.09 26.63
C PRO A 359 12.89 -21.22 26.01
N ALA A 360 13.10 -20.54 24.87
CA ALA A 360 14.44 -20.35 24.29
C ALA A 360 14.71 -18.85 24.11
N ASN A 361 15.96 -18.44 24.34
CA ASN A 361 16.38 -17.08 24.01
C ASN A 361 16.69 -16.99 22.51
N ARG A 362 15.80 -16.32 21.77
CA ARG A 362 15.95 -16.16 20.31
C ARG A 362 16.82 -14.99 19.92
N PHE A 363 17.11 -14.09 20.87
CA PHE A 363 17.93 -12.94 20.62
C PHE A 363 19.44 -13.27 20.65
N ASP A 364 19.85 -14.40 21.21
CA ASP A 364 21.28 -14.79 21.31
C ASP A 364 21.99 -14.89 19.95
N ILE A 365 21.23 -15.05 18.87
CA ILE A 365 21.78 -15.04 17.51
C ILE A 365 22.26 -13.64 17.07
N LEU A 366 21.79 -12.58 17.74
CA LEU A 366 22.19 -11.19 17.50
C LEU A 366 23.40 -10.92 18.42
N PRO A 367 24.63 -10.94 17.89
CA PRO A 367 25.05 -9.83 17.02
C PRO A 367 25.49 -10.25 15.63
N GLU A 368 25.67 -11.55 15.40
CA GLU A 368 26.26 -12.09 14.17
C GLU A 368 25.20 -12.52 13.14
N GLY A 369 23.94 -12.63 13.57
CA GLY A 369 22.86 -13.16 12.75
C GLY A 369 21.63 -12.27 12.63
N ALA A 370 20.54 -12.88 12.18
CA ALA A 370 19.23 -12.26 12.01
C ALA A 370 18.12 -13.04 12.74
N LEU A 371 17.09 -12.34 13.19
CA LEU A 371 15.89 -12.90 13.80
C LEU A 371 14.65 -12.55 12.98
N PHE A 372 14.01 -13.55 12.40
CA PHE A 372 12.75 -13.39 11.68
C PHE A 372 11.61 -14.00 12.50
N PHE A 373 10.70 -13.14 12.94
CA PHE A 373 9.57 -13.49 13.78
C PHE A 373 8.25 -13.28 13.03
N ALA A 374 7.45 -14.33 12.92
CA ALA A 374 6.17 -14.34 12.22
C ALA A 374 5.02 -14.71 13.16
N CYS A 375 3.90 -14.00 13.01
CA CYS A 375 2.66 -14.22 13.70
C CYS A 375 1.51 -13.83 12.77
N LYS A 376 0.64 -14.78 12.42
CA LYS A 376 -0.56 -14.52 11.62
C LYS A 376 -1.80 -14.34 12.50
N GLY A 377 -1.78 -14.94 13.69
CA GLY A 377 -2.89 -14.98 14.63
C GLY A 377 -3.23 -13.60 15.17
N SER A 378 -4.52 -13.38 15.41
CA SER A 378 -5.07 -12.07 15.76
C SER A 378 -5.58 -11.95 17.20
N GLY A 379 -5.09 -12.79 18.11
CA GLY A 379 -5.52 -12.84 19.52
C GLY A 379 -4.73 -11.90 20.42
N TRP A 380 -5.31 -11.56 21.58
CA TRP A 380 -4.65 -10.75 22.62
C TRP A 380 -3.29 -11.34 23.01
N ASP A 381 -3.21 -12.66 23.14
CA ASP A 381 -2.01 -13.40 23.50
C ASP A 381 -0.90 -13.28 22.44
N ARG A 382 -1.24 -13.40 21.15
CA ARG A 382 -0.32 -13.13 20.03
C ARG A 382 0.15 -11.68 19.99
N GLU A 383 -0.76 -10.72 20.22
CA GLU A 383 -0.42 -9.30 20.31
C GLU A 383 0.60 -9.05 21.44
N GLN A 384 0.42 -9.69 22.60
CA GLN A 384 1.37 -9.57 23.71
C GLN A 384 2.73 -10.20 23.39
N LEU A 385 2.79 -11.31 22.65
CA LEU A 385 4.06 -11.91 22.23
C LEU A 385 4.78 -11.04 21.19
N LEU A 386 4.06 -10.50 20.21
CA LEU A 386 4.62 -9.53 19.26
C LEU A 386 5.19 -8.31 19.98
N GLN A 387 4.48 -7.81 21.00
CA GLN A 387 4.97 -6.71 21.83
C GLN A 387 6.21 -7.10 22.64
N ALA A 388 6.27 -8.31 23.20
CA ALA A 388 7.46 -8.80 23.90
C ALA A 388 8.70 -8.83 23.00
N VAL A 389 8.53 -9.35 21.77
CA VAL A 389 9.60 -9.42 20.77
C VAL A 389 10.04 -8.04 20.34
N LEU A 390 9.10 -7.13 20.07
CA LEU A 390 9.41 -5.74 19.73
C LEU A 390 10.23 -5.08 20.84
N LEU A 391 9.76 -5.19 22.09
CA LEU A 391 10.46 -4.61 23.24
C LEU A 391 11.85 -5.22 23.44
N GLY A 392 12.03 -6.53 23.22
CA GLY A 392 13.33 -7.20 23.31
C GLY A 392 14.30 -6.77 22.21
N ALA A 393 13.82 -6.72 20.95
CA ALA A 393 14.62 -6.30 19.80
C ALA A 393 15.17 -4.88 20.00
N MET A 394 14.37 -3.98 20.59
CA MET A 394 14.75 -2.60 20.87
C MET A 394 15.86 -2.42 21.91
N GLN A 395 16.23 -3.48 22.63
CA GLN A 395 17.34 -3.44 23.62
C GLN A 395 18.67 -3.88 23.01
N VAL A 396 18.66 -4.44 21.81
CA VAL A 396 19.86 -4.84 21.09
C VAL A 396 20.54 -3.61 20.52
N ALA A 397 21.83 -3.45 20.81
CA ALA A 397 22.62 -2.34 20.28
C ALA A 397 22.69 -2.41 18.74
N ASP A 398 22.63 -1.25 18.08
CA ASP A 398 22.72 -1.10 16.62
C ASP A 398 21.72 -1.91 15.79
N VAL A 399 20.64 -2.38 16.42
CA VAL A 399 19.60 -3.20 15.78
C VAL A 399 19.01 -2.51 14.56
N ARG A 400 18.87 -3.29 13.48
CA ARG A 400 18.08 -2.92 12.31
C ARG A 400 16.73 -3.59 12.43
N LEU A 401 15.69 -2.80 12.67
CA LEU A 401 14.37 -3.33 12.98
C LEU A 401 13.39 -3.09 11.83
N VAL A 402 12.73 -4.15 11.38
CA VAL A 402 11.62 -4.06 10.41
C VAL A 402 10.34 -4.56 11.04
N VAL A 403 9.29 -3.76 10.98
CA VAL A 403 8.00 -4.02 11.61
C VAL A 403 6.89 -3.98 10.56
N HIS A 404 6.25 -5.14 10.38
CA HIS A 404 5.14 -5.35 9.45
C HIS A 404 3.92 -5.93 10.15
N GLY A 405 2.72 -5.52 9.72
CA GLY A 405 1.47 -6.11 10.18
C GLY A 405 1.13 -5.89 11.66
N LEU A 406 1.86 -5.05 12.39
CA LEU A 406 1.50 -4.73 13.78
C LEU A 406 0.29 -3.80 13.83
N ARG A 407 -0.68 -4.17 14.68
CA ARG A 407 -1.84 -3.32 14.96
C ARG A 407 -1.41 -2.06 15.71
N GLY A 408 -1.92 -0.90 15.29
CA GLY A 408 -1.45 0.40 15.80
C GLY A 408 -1.56 0.62 17.31
N LYS A 409 -2.45 -0.10 18.02
CA LYS A 409 -2.54 -0.06 19.50
C LYS A 409 -1.42 -0.85 20.20
N ALA A 410 -0.76 -1.77 19.50
CA ALA A 410 0.29 -2.63 20.04
C ALA A 410 1.69 -2.01 19.93
N VAL A 411 1.82 -0.83 19.32
CA VAL A 411 3.10 -0.15 19.12
C VAL A 411 3.15 1.10 20.02
N PRO A 412 3.83 1.05 21.17
CA PRO A 412 3.99 2.22 22.02
C PRO A 412 4.88 3.24 21.30
N MET A 413 4.28 4.31 20.76
CA MET A 413 5.00 5.31 19.95
C MET A 413 6.17 5.97 20.68
N ALA A 414 6.05 6.15 21.99
CA ALA A 414 7.15 6.67 22.82
C ALA A 414 8.41 5.80 22.77
N HIS A 415 8.25 4.50 22.50
CA HIS A 415 9.34 3.53 22.49
C HIS A 415 9.89 3.43 21.07
N VAL A 416 9.02 3.17 20.08
CA VAL A 416 9.45 3.03 18.69
C VAL A 416 10.04 4.32 18.13
N GLY A 417 9.56 5.48 18.61
CA GLY A 417 10.08 6.79 18.25
C GLY A 417 11.49 7.11 18.77
N SER A 418 12.13 6.25 19.58
CA SER A 418 13.55 6.40 19.92
C SER A 418 14.48 5.58 19.01
N GLN A 419 13.96 4.61 18.26
CA GLN A 419 14.76 3.75 17.40
C GLN A 419 15.16 4.49 16.14
N GLU A 420 16.47 4.61 15.89
CA GLU A 420 16.96 5.31 14.70
C GLU A 420 16.83 4.43 13.47
N ARG A 421 17.26 3.17 13.53
CA ARG A 421 17.28 2.25 12.37
C ARG A 421 16.04 1.37 12.37
N ILE A 422 14.91 1.93 11.94
CA ILE A 422 13.65 1.20 11.89
C ILE A 422 12.84 1.46 10.62
N VAL A 423 12.25 0.39 10.08
CA VAL A 423 11.21 0.44 9.05
C VAL A 423 9.88 0.01 9.64
N VAL A 424 8.85 0.87 9.59
CA VAL A 424 7.50 0.57 10.05
C VAL A 424 6.51 0.65 8.90
N SER A 425 5.76 -0.41 8.69
CA SER A 425 4.90 -0.53 7.53
C SER A 425 3.41 -0.58 7.90
N ASN A 426 2.58 0.20 7.20
CA ASN A 426 1.17 0.46 7.51
C ASN A 426 0.90 0.82 8.98
N GLY A 427 1.93 1.32 9.68
CA GLY A 427 1.90 1.63 11.10
C GLY A 427 1.84 3.13 11.38
N PRO A 428 1.97 3.52 12.65
CA PRO A 428 2.02 4.93 13.01
C PRO A 428 3.23 5.63 12.36
N ARG A 429 3.05 6.92 12.03
CA ARG A 429 4.12 7.73 11.42
C ARG A 429 5.17 8.03 12.48
N LEU A 430 6.42 7.74 12.16
CA LEU A 430 7.57 8.06 12.98
C LEU A 430 8.03 9.50 12.71
N PRO A 431 8.41 10.28 13.74
CA PRO A 431 8.98 11.59 13.54
C PRO A 431 10.28 11.52 12.73
N GLY A 432 10.44 12.41 11.75
CA GLY A 432 11.63 12.51 10.90
C GLY A 432 11.85 11.33 9.94
N SER A 433 10.84 10.50 9.71
CA SER A 433 10.95 9.35 8.80
C SER A 433 10.84 9.75 7.34
N ALA A 434 11.61 9.07 6.49
CA ALA A 434 11.32 8.99 5.07
C ALA A 434 10.01 8.19 4.87
N ILE A 435 9.14 8.67 3.98
CA ILE A 435 7.88 7.98 3.68
C ILE A 435 7.99 7.33 2.31
N ILE A 436 7.56 6.08 2.19
CA ILE A 436 7.35 5.40 0.90
C ILE A 436 5.85 5.10 0.77
N LEU A 437 5.24 5.60 -0.29
CA LEU A 437 3.89 5.23 -0.70
C LEU A 437 3.98 4.22 -1.85
N THR A 438 3.37 3.07 -1.70
CA THR A 438 3.30 2.02 -2.73
C THR A 438 1.88 1.88 -3.26
N GLU A 439 1.66 0.94 -4.19
CA GLU A 439 0.33 0.60 -4.70
C GLU A 439 -0.72 0.49 -3.59
N CYS A 440 -1.89 1.11 -3.81
CA CYS A 440 -2.97 1.19 -2.84
C CYS A 440 -4.34 1.10 -3.53
N HIS A 441 -5.38 0.79 -2.75
CA HIS A 441 -6.76 0.78 -3.23
C HIS A 441 -7.33 2.21 -3.24
N ALA A 442 -8.42 2.46 -3.98
CA ALA A 442 -8.99 3.80 -4.18
C ALA A 442 -9.20 4.60 -2.87
N HIS A 443 -9.80 3.96 -1.86
CA HIS A 443 -10.02 4.62 -0.57
C HIS A 443 -8.70 4.96 0.15
N GLY A 444 -7.72 4.06 0.10
CA GLY A 444 -6.39 4.30 0.64
C GLY A 444 -5.62 5.38 -0.11
N ILE A 445 -5.78 5.50 -1.43
CA ILE A 445 -5.17 6.58 -2.22
C ILE A 445 -5.66 7.95 -1.72
N ALA A 446 -6.96 8.12 -1.54
CA ALA A 446 -7.52 9.38 -1.03
C ALA A 446 -6.97 9.71 0.37
N ALA A 447 -6.93 8.73 1.27
CA ALA A 447 -6.39 8.90 2.62
C ALA A 447 -4.89 9.25 2.62
N LEU A 448 -4.08 8.58 1.80
CA LEU A 448 -2.64 8.83 1.70
C LEU A 448 -2.34 10.16 1.02
N THR A 449 -3.10 10.55 0.01
CA THR A 449 -2.92 11.84 -0.68
C THR A 449 -3.22 13.01 0.27
N SER A 450 -4.31 12.93 1.02
CA SER A 450 -4.65 13.90 2.06
C SER A 450 -3.58 13.98 3.15
N ARG A 451 -3.06 12.83 3.58
CA ARG A 451 -2.12 12.74 4.69
C ARG A 451 -0.69 13.14 4.35
N PHE A 452 -0.21 12.84 3.13
CA PHE A 452 1.20 12.93 2.78
C PHE A 452 1.51 13.78 1.56
N LEU A 453 0.54 14.00 0.68
CA LEU A 453 0.76 14.68 -0.61
C LEU A 453 0.09 16.05 -0.65
N ALA A 454 -0.37 16.59 0.49
CA ALA A 454 -1.06 17.88 0.59
C ALA A 454 -2.26 18.03 -0.38
N ASN A 455 -2.92 16.92 -0.72
CA ASN A 455 -3.96 16.87 -1.77
C ASN A 455 -3.49 17.26 -3.18
N ASP A 456 -2.19 17.15 -3.48
CA ASP A 456 -1.65 17.31 -4.84
C ASP A 456 -2.29 16.27 -5.77
N ALA A 457 -3.05 16.76 -6.74
CA ALA A 457 -3.85 15.93 -7.61
C ALA A 457 -3.01 15.13 -8.63
N ARG A 458 -1.82 15.64 -9.02
CA ARG A 458 -0.89 14.91 -9.91
C ARG A 458 -0.18 13.79 -9.15
N LEU A 459 0.30 14.05 -7.94
CA LEU A 459 0.91 13.02 -7.11
C LEU A 459 -0.11 11.96 -6.68
N GLY A 460 -1.35 12.36 -6.38
CA GLY A 460 -2.46 11.44 -6.14
C GLY A 460 -2.78 10.56 -7.35
N GLU A 461 -2.73 11.11 -8.56
CA GLU A 461 -2.82 10.31 -9.78
C GLU A 461 -1.63 9.35 -9.95
N ASN A 462 -0.41 9.79 -9.71
CA ASN A 462 0.78 8.93 -9.81
C ASN A 462 0.68 7.76 -8.82
N LEU A 463 0.21 8.02 -7.59
CA LEU A 463 -0.05 6.99 -6.59
C LEU A 463 -1.10 5.95 -7.07
N GLU A 464 -2.13 6.40 -7.79
CA GLU A 464 -3.15 5.53 -8.38
C GLU A 464 -2.64 4.66 -9.54
N LEU A 465 -1.57 5.11 -10.19
CA LEU A 465 -0.94 4.48 -11.35
C LEU A 465 0.27 3.61 -11.00
N LEU A 466 0.72 3.61 -9.73
CA LEU A 466 1.83 2.77 -9.30
C LEU A 466 1.53 1.29 -9.54
N SER A 467 2.49 0.63 -10.17
CA SER A 467 2.52 -0.82 -10.33
C SER A 467 3.24 -1.51 -9.18
N ARG A 468 3.18 -2.83 -9.16
CA ARG A 468 3.93 -3.65 -8.21
C ARG A 468 5.42 -3.33 -8.28
N GLY A 469 6.03 -3.06 -7.13
CA GLY A 469 7.45 -2.72 -7.03
C GLY A 469 7.77 -1.27 -7.36
N GLU A 470 6.77 -0.42 -7.61
CA GLU A 470 6.93 1.03 -7.76
C GLU A 470 6.44 1.78 -6.51
N GLY A 471 7.01 2.97 -6.28
CA GLY A 471 6.72 3.78 -5.10
C GLY A 471 6.92 5.28 -5.33
N ILE A 472 6.34 6.07 -4.44
CA ILE A 472 6.64 7.49 -4.25
C ILE A 472 7.38 7.61 -2.92
N VAL A 473 8.60 8.14 -2.95
CA VAL A 473 9.31 8.51 -1.72
C VAL A 473 9.05 9.97 -1.41
N ILE A 474 8.87 10.27 -0.12
CA ILE A 474 8.74 11.62 0.41
C ILE A 474 9.82 11.83 1.48
N VAL A 475 10.72 12.78 1.22
CA VAL A 475 11.83 13.21 2.10
C VAL A 475 12.02 14.71 1.91
N ASP A 476 12.24 15.45 3.00
CA ASP A 476 12.46 16.92 3.00
C ASP A 476 11.41 17.70 2.18
N ASP A 477 10.13 17.32 2.34
CA ASP A 477 8.97 17.86 1.60
C ASP A 477 9.00 17.67 0.07
N GLY A 478 10.00 16.98 -0.47
CA GLY A 478 10.08 16.56 -1.86
C GLY A 478 9.45 15.18 -2.09
N ALA A 479 8.78 14.99 -3.23
CA ALA A 479 8.19 13.72 -3.63
C ALA A 479 8.76 13.24 -4.96
N PHE A 480 9.31 12.03 -5.01
CA PHE A 480 9.95 11.49 -6.21
C PHE A 480 9.66 10.00 -6.40
N PHE A 481 9.80 9.54 -7.63
CA PHE A 481 9.59 8.13 -8.00
C PHE A 481 10.73 7.23 -7.53
N THR A 482 10.37 6.03 -7.10
CA THR A 482 11.31 4.93 -6.85
C THR A 482 10.77 3.61 -7.39
N THR A 483 11.66 2.69 -7.73
CA THR A 483 11.28 1.36 -8.19
C THR A 483 12.28 0.27 -7.80
N TRP A 484 11.76 -0.95 -7.63
CA TRP A 484 12.55 -2.18 -7.57
C TRP A 484 12.60 -2.91 -8.91
N ASN A 485 11.79 -2.47 -9.87
CA ASN A 485 11.78 -3.00 -11.23
C ASN A 485 13.00 -2.42 -11.94
N GLY A 486 14.13 -3.12 -11.87
CA GLY A 486 15.34 -2.67 -12.53
C GLY A 486 15.11 -2.45 -14.02
N ARG A 487 15.23 -1.21 -14.49
CA ARG A 487 15.66 -0.93 -15.84
C ARG A 487 16.99 -0.20 -15.78
N VAL A 488 18.06 -0.94 -16.00
CA VAL A 488 19.22 -0.39 -16.69
C VAL A 488 18.91 -0.56 -18.17
N GLU A 489 18.12 0.34 -18.74
CA GLU A 489 18.16 0.57 -20.19
C GLU A 489 19.21 1.67 -20.42
N SER A 490 20.49 1.27 -20.31
CA SER A 490 21.57 2.02 -20.92
C SER A 490 21.51 1.78 -22.43
N GLU A 491 21.38 2.87 -23.19
CA GLU A 491 21.87 3.01 -24.56
C GLU A 491 21.41 1.95 -25.59
N LYS A 492 20.28 2.24 -26.24
CA LYS A 492 20.28 2.21 -27.72
C LYS A 492 20.42 3.62 -28.25
N MET A 493 21.60 4.18 -27.98
CA MET A 493 22.24 5.13 -28.87
C MET A 493 22.54 4.35 -30.15
N THR A 494 21.61 4.31 -31.10
CA THR A 494 21.93 3.93 -32.48
C THR A 494 22.57 5.13 -33.14
N SER A 495 23.84 5.34 -32.82
CA SER A 495 24.80 5.90 -33.75
C SER A 495 24.94 4.91 -34.92
N PHE A 496 24.21 5.15 -36.01
CA PHE A 496 24.61 4.70 -37.34
C PHE A 496 24.35 5.82 -38.32
N GLY A 497 25.34 6.71 -38.40
CA GLY A 497 25.46 7.74 -39.41
C GLY A 497 26.94 8.02 -39.60
N ALA A 498 27.62 7.11 -40.31
CA ALA A 498 28.93 7.38 -40.90
C ALA A 498 28.83 7.11 -42.42
N PRO A 499 29.61 7.86 -43.22
CA PRO A 499 29.17 8.41 -44.49
C PRO A 499 29.35 7.47 -45.67
N SER A 500 28.46 7.62 -46.65
CA SER A 500 28.66 7.15 -48.02
C SER A 500 29.85 7.89 -48.64
N ASN A 501 30.96 7.19 -48.84
CA ASN A 501 31.98 7.59 -49.81
C ASN A 501 32.42 6.35 -50.59
N GLY A 502 32.06 6.35 -51.86
CA GLY A 502 32.33 5.29 -52.83
C GLY A 502 32.02 5.78 -54.24
N HIS A 503 32.70 6.85 -54.65
CA HIS A 503 33.18 7.07 -56.02
C HIS A 503 34.57 7.68 -55.94
#